data_AF-A0A8J0UN09-F1
#
_entry.id   AF-A0A8J0UN09-F1
#
_cell.length_a   1.000
_cell.length_b   1.000
_cell.length_c   1.000
_cell.angle_alpha   90.00
_cell.angle_beta   90.00
_cell.angle_gamma   90.00
#
_symmetry.space_group_name_H-M   'P 1'
#
loop_
_entity.id
_entity.type
_entity.pdbx_description
1 polymer ?
#
loop_
_entity_poly.entity_id
_entity_poly.type
_entity_poly.pdbx_seq_one_letter_code
_entity_poly.pdbx_strand_id
1 'polypeptide(L)'
;MLLLTVGDLGLGYESEETVRFKYCSGGCPRSRTNHDLTLSRLLQKSDIPSLLEEKIFGGPCCRPTHYEDVVFLDDKHQWHTVEQLSAAACACVG
;
A
#
# COMPACT_ATOMS: atom_id res chain seq x y z
N MET A 1 -0.19 2.42 10.36
CA MET A 1 0.49 3.71 10.59
C MET A 1 1.84 3.41 11.17
N LEU A 2 2.89 4.02 10.61
CA LEU A 2 4.28 3.92 11.05
C LEU A 2 4.82 5.31 11.34
N LEU A 3 5.76 5.39 12.26
CA LEU A 3 6.63 6.55 12.43
C LEU A 3 7.94 6.21 11.75
N LEU A 4 8.32 7.01 10.75
CA LEU A 4 9.51 6.79 9.93
C LEU A 4 10.32 8.08 9.94
N THR A 5 11.65 7.96 9.92
CA THR A 5 12.48 9.12 9.59
C THR A 5 12.26 9.48 8.13
N VAL A 6 12.49 10.74 7.77
CA VAL A 6 12.44 11.16 6.37
C VAL A 6 13.45 10.37 5.51
N GLY A 7 14.62 10.03 6.07
CA GLY A 7 15.60 9.17 5.40
C GLY A 7 15.06 7.78 5.04
N ASP A 8 14.25 7.18 5.91
CA ASP A 8 13.64 5.85 5.67
C ASP A 8 12.67 5.83 4.48
N LEU A 9 12.15 7.00 4.05
CA LEU A 9 11.25 7.11 2.91
C LEU A 9 11.97 6.85 1.57
N GLY A 10 13.30 6.96 1.54
CA GLY A 10 14.11 6.70 0.34
C GLY A 10 13.90 7.70 -0.80
N LEU A 11 13.41 8.90 -0.50
CA LEU A 11 13.11 9.96 -1.48
C LEU A 11 14.30 10.91 -1.76
N GLY A 12 15.46 10.66 -1.14
CA GLY A 12 16.68 11.46 -1.34
C GLY A 12 16.80 12.72 -0.48
N TYR A 13 15.91 12.89 0.51
CA TYR A 13 16.01 13.95 1.51
C TYR A 13 16.87 13.52 2.70
N GLU A 14 17.71 14.42 3.18
CA GLU A 14 18.51 14.26 4.40
C GLU A 14 17.80 15.01 5.54
N SER A 15 17.18 14.27 6.45
CA SER A 15 16.50 14.80 7.64
C SER A 15 16.31 13.72 8.69
N GLU A 16 16.62 14.06 9.95
CA GLU A 16 16.31 13.23 11.12
C GLU A 16 14.85 13.40 11.62
N GLU A 17 14.05 14.26 10.98
CA GLU A 17 12.65 14.45 11.35
C GLU A 17 11.85 13.16 11.16
N THR A 18 10.96 12.88 12.12
CA THR A 18 10.07 11.71 12.06
C THR A 18 8.68 12.12 11.61
N VAL A 19 8.20 11.49 10.54
CA VAL A 19 6.87 11.74 9.96
C VAL A 19 5.93 10.56 10.16
N ARG A 20 4.62 10.82 10.13
CA ARG A 20 3.58 9.79 10.19
C ARG A 20 3.27 9.27 8.80
N PHE A 21 3.59 8.01 8.55
CA PHE A 21 3.26 7.33 7.30
C PHE A 21 2.08 6.36 7.50
N LYS A 22 0.97 6.61 6.82
CA LYS A 22 -0.20 5.72 6.81
C LYS A 22 -0.19 4.90 5.52
N TYR A 23 -0.57 3.64 5.65
CA TYR A 23 -0.59 2.67 4.55
C TYR A 23 -1.82 1.77 4.67
N CYS A 24 -2.26 1.24 3.53
CA CYS A 24 -3.37 0.28 3.48
C CYS A 24 -2.83 -1.14 3.49
N SER A 25 -3.44 -1.99 4.32
CA SER A 25 -3.12 -3.42 4.41
C SER A 25 -4.34 -4.20 4.90
N GLY A 26 -4.28 -5.53 4.80
CA GLY A 26 -5.37 -6.43 5.17
C GLY A 26 -6.10 -7.04 3.98
N GLY A 27 -7.02 -7.96 4.28
CA GLY A 27 -7.81 -8.69 3.28
C GLY A 27 -9.21 -8.11 3.06
N CYS A 28 -9.79 -8.42 1.91
CA CYS A 28 -11.11 -7.94 1.47
C CYS A 28 -12.15 -9.08 1.31
N PRO A 29 -12.45 -9.87 2.36
CA PRO A 29 -13.34 -11.04 2.22
C PRO A 29 -14.78 -10.66 1.86
N ARG A 30 -15.26 -9.48 2.32
CA ARG A 30 -16.64 -9.01 2.10
C ARG A 30 -16.88 -8.41 0.71
N SER A 31 -15.83 -8.14 -0.05
CA SER A 31 -15.91 -7.54 -1.38
C SER A 31 -15.65 -8.55 -2.50
N ARG A 32 -15.56 -9.84 -2.17
CA ARG A 32 -15.32 -10.90 -3.16
C ARG A 32 -16.53 -11.07 -4.08
N THR A 33 -16.25 -11.15 -5.37
CA THR A 33 -17.20 -11.50 -6.42
C THR A 33 -17.28 -13.02 -6.62
N ASN A 34 -18.25 -13.49 -7.40
CA ASN A 34 -18.31 -14.90 -7.80
C ASN A 34 -17.08 -15.34 -8.60
N HIS A 35 -16.46 -14.41 -9.35
CA HIS A 35 -15.21 -14.66 -10.05
C HIS A 35 -14.08 -14.94 -9.06
N ASP A 36 -13.91 -14.08 -8.04
CA ASP A 36 -12.89 -14.24 -6.98
C ASP A 36 -13.02 -15.57 -6.24
N LEU A 37 -14.25 -15.97 -5.92
CA LEU A 37 -14.54 -17.24 -5.25
C LEU A 37 -14.17 -18.44 -6.15
N THR A 38 -14.51 -18.37 -7.44
CA THR A 38 -14.17 -19.41 -8.41
C THR A 38 -12.66 -19.51 -8.62
N LEU A 39 -11.99 -18.37 -8.86
CA LEU A 39 -10.55 -18.29 -9.07
C LEU A 39 -9.78 -18.81 -7.86
N SER A 40 -10.17 -18.39 -6.64
CA SER A 40 -9.59 -18.91 -5.39
C SER A 40 -9.68 -20.43 -5.29
N ARG A 41 -10.81 -21.02 -5.73
CA ARG A 41 -11.01 -22.48 -5.72
C ARG A 41 -10.15 -23.20 -6.76
N LEU A 42 -10.03 -22.64 -7.96
CA LEU A 42 -9.20 -23.21 -9.04
C LEU A 42 -7.70 -23.16 -8.68
N LEU A 43 -7.25 -22.05 -8.07
CA LEU A 43 -5.87 -21.91 -7.58
C LEU A 43 -5.56 -22.92 -6.46
N GLN A 44 -6.48 -23.16 -5.52
CA GLN A 44 -6.29 -24.17 -4.48
C GLN A 44 -6.18 -25.59 -5.02
N LYS A 45 -6.90 -25.89 -6.11
CA LYS A 45 -6.84 -27.20 -6.76
C LYS A 45 -5.62 -27.39 -7.66
N SER A 46 -4.82 -26.34 -7.87
CA SER A 46 -3.74 -26.32 -8.87
C SER A 46 -4.21 -26.61 -10.30
N ASP A 47 -5.52 -26.45 -10.56
CA ASP A 47 -6.13 -26.65 -11.90
C ASP A 47 -5.67 -25.54 -12.87
N ILE A 48 -5.20 -24.42 -12.32
CA ILE A 48 -4.50 -23.36 -13.04
C ILE A 48 -3.01 -23.53 -12.72
N PRO A 49 -2.13 -23.78 -13.71
CA PRO A 49 -0.70 -23.74 -13.50
C PRO A 49 -0.37 -22.38 -12.87
N SER A 50 0.13 -22.38 -11.63
CA SER A 50 0.68 -21.17 -11.06
C SER A 50 1.77 -20.73 -12.02
N LEU A 51 1.55 -19.66 -12.79
CA LEU A 51 2.59 -19.03 -13.59
C LEU A 51 3.73 -18.77 -12.61
N LEU A 52 4.83 -19.51 -12.76
CA LEU A 52 5.73 -19.96 -11.69
C LEU A 52 6.42 -18.86 -10.87
N GLU A 53 6.12 -17.60 -11.11
CA GLU A 53 6.74 -16.44 -10.48
C GLU A 53 5.71 -15.43 -9.90
N GLU A 54 4.44 -15.50 -10.31
CA GLU A 54 3.42 -14.53 -9.88
C GLU A 54 2.41 -15.17 -8.90
N LYS A 55 2.41 -14.70 -7.66
CA LYS A 55 1.40 -15.08 -6.67
C LYS A 55 0.05 -14.46 -7.07
N ILE A 56 -0.78 -15.24 -7.78
CA ILE A 56 -2.12 -14.82 -8.16
C ILE A 56 -2.99 -14.69 -6.90
N PHE A 57 -3.48 -13.47 -6.63
CA PHE A 57 -4.42 -13.21 -5.56
C PHE A 57 -5.85 -13.35 -6.09
N GLY A 58 -6.58 -14.35 -5.62
CA GLY A 58 -7.96 -14.62 -6.05
C GLY A 58 -9.02 -13.70 -5.43
N GLY A 59 -8.69 -12.45 -5.09
CA GLY A 59 -9.68 -11.50 -4.56
C GLY A 59 -9.17 -10.06 -4.46
N PRO A 60 -10.05 -9.11 -4.10
CA PRO A 60 -9.73 -7.69 -4.11
C PRO A 60 -8.58 -7.32 -3.17
N CYS A 61 -7.80 -6.33 -3.58
CA CYS A 61 -6.70 -5.79 -2.78
C CYS A 61 -7.18 -4.60 -1.93
N CYS A 62 -6.66 -4.48 -0.71
CA CYS A 62 -6.83 -3.27 0.10
C CYS A 62 -5.87 -2.20 -0.41
N ARG A 63 -6.39 -1.15 -1.04
CA ARG A 63 -5.59 -0.08 -1.66
C ARG A 63 -6.00 1.31 -1.14
N PRO A 64 -5.08 2.28 -1.12
CA PRO A 64 -5.44 3.66 -0.83
C PRO A 64 -6.39 4.22 -1.89
N THR A 65 -7.35 5.04 -1.48
CA THR A 65 -8.24 5.79 -2.38
C THR A 65 -8.05 7.30 -2.26
N HIS A 66 -7.47 7.75 -1.16
CA HIS A 66 -7.15 9.16 -0.89
C HIS A 66 -5.78 9.22 -0.22
N TYR A 67 -5.12 10.35 -0.37
CA TYR A 67 -3.79 10.60 0.16
C TYR A 67 -3.75 11.94 0.90
N GLU A 68 -2.81 12.04 1.82
CA GLU A 68 -2.44 13.27 2.52
C GLU A 68 -0.97 13.58 2.21
N ASP A 69 -0.68 14.88 2.13
CA ASP A 69 0.68 15.38 1.92
C ASP A 69 1.47 15.29 3.24
N VAL A 70 2.78 15.14 3.11
CA VAL A 70 3.69 15.12 4.26
C VAL A 70 4.64 16.30 4.15
N VAL A 71 4.72 17.07 5.24
CA VAL A 71 5.56 18.26 5.35
C VAL A 71 6.61 18.00 6.43
N PHE A 72 7.86 18.35 6.15
CA PHE A 72 8.98 18.20 7.06
C PHE A 72 10.06 19.26 6.77
N LEU A 73 10.97 19.44 7.71
CA LEU A 73 12.14 20.28 7.64
C LEU A 73 13.38 19.41 7.38
N ASP A 74 14.23 19.81 6.44
CA ASP A 74 15.51 19.13 6.19
C ASP A 74 16.65 19.63 7.07
N ASP A 75 17.79 18.95 7.03
CA ASP A 75 18.99 19.32 7.80
C ASP A 75 19.56 20.70 7.41
N LYS A 76 19.20 21.20 6.21
CA LYS A 76 19.53 22.55 5.73
C LYS A 76 18.51 23.60 6.15
N HIS A 77 17.58 23.24 7.04
CA HIS A 77 16.51 24.09 7.55
C HIS A 77 15.57 24.60 6.45
N GLN A 78 15.34 23.80 5.41
CA GLN A 78 14.39 24.06 4.34
C GLN A 78 13.13 23.21 4.52
N TRP A 79 11.97 23.84 4.39
CA TRP A 79 10.69 23.14 4.42
C TRP A 79 10.42 22.45 3.09
N HIS A 80 10.04 21.18 3.14
CA HIS A 80 9.64 20.39 2.00
C HIS A 80 8.22 19.88 2.18
N THR A 81 7.49 19.77 1.07
CA THR A 81 6.17 19.14 1.02
C THR A 81 6.21 18.07 -0.04
N VAL A 82 5.87 16.84 0.34
CA VAL A 82 5.73 15.71 -0.58
C VAL A 82 4.26 15.39 -0.70
N GLU A 83 3.70 15.70 -1.87
CA GLU A 83 2.29 15.51 -2.15
C GLU A 83 1.92 14.01 -2.24
N GLN A 84 0.71 13.68 -1.78
CA GLN A 84 0.09 12.36 -1.90
C GLN A 84 0.96 11.19 -1.35
N LEU A 85 1.77 11.45 -0.32
CA LEU A 85 2.69 10.44 0.21
C LEU A 85 1.99 9.42 1.12
N SER A 86 1.15 9.87 2.05
CA SER A 86 0.56 9.05 3.10
C SER A 86 -0.90 8.71 2.79
N ALA A 87 -1.35 7.48 3.07
CA ALA A 87 -2.72 7.08 2.79
C ALA A 87 -3.73 7.73 3.76
N ALA A 88 -4.74 8.41 3.22
CA ALA A 88 -5.81 9.03 4.01
C ALA A 88 -7.09 8.17 4.10
N ALA A 89 -7.32 7.29 3.12
CA ALA A 89 -8.43 6.34 3.12
C ALA A 89 -8.08 5.06 2.36
N CYS A 90 -8.70 3.94 2.73
CA CYS A 90 -8.49 2.63 2.11
C CYS A 90 -9.81 2.04 1.63
N ALA A 91 -9.78 1.32 0.51
CA ALA A 91 -10.92 0.53 0.03
C ALA A 91 -10.46 -0.79 -0.59
N CYS A 92 -11.42 -1.70 -0.71
CA CYS A 92 -11.24 -2.94 -1.45
C CYS A 92 -11.45 -2.69 -2.94
N VAL A 93 -10.40 -2.87 -3.73
CA VAL A 93 -10.40 -2.66 -5.18
C VAL A 93 -10.02 -3.99 -5.85
N GLY A 94 -10.88 -4.45 -6.76
CA GLY A 94 -10.74 -5.70 -7.51
C GLY A 94 -11.12 -5.50 -8.96
#